data_AF-A0A1X7FYS1-F1
#
_entry.id   AF-A0A1X7FYS1-F1
#
_cell.length_a   1.000
_cell.length_b   1.000
_cell.length_c   1.000
_cell.angle_alpha   90.00
_cell.angle_beta   90.00
_cell.angle_gamma   90.00
#
_symmetry.space_group_name_H-M   'P 1'
#
loop_
_entity.id
_entity.type
_entity.pdbx_description
1 polymer ?
#
loop_
_entity_poly.entity_id
_entity_poly.type
_entity_poly.pdbx_seq_one_letter_code
_entity_poly.pdbx_strand_id
1 'polypeptide(L)'
;MRTWAFFLGGLIIWAAHFFALYAIASLFLTSPIARWLTLAATLVCAAAASGLLIVARQKSAGSDTDNWLAQLSTLFAGGALIAVLWQGLPALII
;
A
#
# COMPACT_ATOMS: atom_id res chain seq x y z
N MET A 1 15.25 -12.21 7.60
CA MET A 1 14.47 -10.97 7.81
C MET A 1 13.97 -10.35 6.50
N ARG A 2 14.80 -10.20 5.46
CA ARG A 2 14.42 -9.55 4.18
C ARG A 2 13.22 -10.20 3.45
N THR A 3 13.08 -11.52 3.54
CA THR A 3 11.94 -12.26 2.96
C THR A 3 10.62 -11.95 3.65
N TRP A 4 10.62 -11.84 4.98
CA TRP A 4 9.45 -11.47 5.78
C TRP A 4 9.02 -10.03 5.52
N ALA A 5 9.98 -9.10 5.39
CA ALA A 5 9.70 -7.71 5.03
C ALA A 5 9.07 -7.61 3.62
N PHE A 6 9.49 -8.45 2.69
CA PHE A 6 8.91 -8.50 1.34
C PHE A 6 7.49 -9.06 1.37
N PHE A 7 7.29 -10.16 2.08
CA PHE A 7 6.00 -10.82 2.28
C PHE A 7 4.97 -9.89 2.93
N LEU A 8 5.35 -9.20 4.02
CA LEU A 8 4.48 -8.27 4.73
C LEU A 8 4.45 -6.88 4.10
N GLY A 9 5.25 -6.62 3.06
CA GLY A 9 5.46 -5.27 2.52
C GLY A 9 4.16 -4.59 2.12
N GLY A 10 3.24 -5.31 1.46
CA GLY A 10 1.94 -4.78 1.09
C GLY A 10 1.11 -4.36 2.31
N LEU A 11 1.05 -5.22 3.33
CA LEU A 11 0.33 -4.94 4.57
C LEU A 11 0.93 -3.76 5.34
N ILE A 12 2.25 -3.64 5.35
CA ILE A 12 2.96 -2.50 5.97
C ILE A 12 2.63 -1.20 5.23
N ILE A 13 2.67 -1.20 3.90
CA ILE A 13 2.31 -0.02 3.09
C ILE A 13 0.87 0.40 3.36
N TRP A 14 -0.06 -0.56 3.39
CA TRP A 14 -1.46 -0.31 3.71
C TRP A 14 -1.64 0.26 5.12
N ALA A 15 -1.00 -0.32 6.13
CA ALA A 15 -1.10 0.15 7.51
C ALA A 15 -0.54 1.58 7.65
N ALA A 16 0.62 1.86 7.04
CA ALA A 16 1.21 3.19 7.02
C ALA A 16 0.27 4.21 6.36
N HIS A 17 -0.33 3.86 5.23
CA HIS A 17 -1.33 4.69 4.56
C HIS A 17 -2.54 4.98 5.44
N PHE A 18 -3.10 3.94 6.07
CA PHE A 18 -4.25 4.07 6.96
C PHE A 18 -3.97 5.04 8.12
N PHE A 19 -2.84 4.88 8.81
CA PHE A 19 -2.45 5.78 9.89
C PHE A 19 -2.17 7.20 9.41
N ALA A 20 -1.57 7.37 8.22
CA ALA A 20 -1.35 8.68 7.64
C ALA A 20 -2.68 9.39 7.35
N LEU A 21 -3.65 8.71 6.71
CA LEU A 21 -4.96 9.30 6.46
C LEU A 21 -5.72 9.60 7.75
N TYR A 22 -5.64 8.72 8.75
CA TYR A 22 -6.23 8.95 10.05
C TYR A 22 -5.67 10.21 10.73
N ALA A 23 -4.34 10.38 10.71
CA ALA A 23 -3.68 11.56 11.25
C ALA A 23 -4.07 12.83 10.46
N ILE A 24 -4.09 12.76 9.13
CA ILE A 24 -4.48 13.90 8.27
C ILE A 24 -5.92 14.34 8.58
N ALA A 25 -6.85 13.39 8.61
CA ALA A 25 -8.25 13.66 8.90
C ALA A 25 -8.44 14.23 10.32
N SER A 26 -7.68 13.75 11.30
CA SER A 26 -7.77 14.19 12.69
C SER A 26 -7.18 15.58 12.94
N LEU A 27 -6.09 15.93 12.23
CA LEU A 27 -5.37 17.18 12.43
C LEU A 27 -5.88 18.33 11.55
N PHE A 28 -6.28 18.03 10.31
CA PHE A 28 -6.62 19.03 9.30
C PHE A 28 -8.11 19.04 8.93
N LEU A 29 -8.91 18.12 9.47
CA LEU A 29 -10.36 18.03 9.24
C LEU A 29 -10.70 18.05 7.74
N THR A 30 -11.73 18.80 7.34
CA THR A 30 -12.20 18.94 5.94
C THR A 30 -11.51 20.08 5.18
N SER A 31 -10.35 20.54 5.65
CA SER A 31 -9.64 21.65 5.01
C SER A 31 -9.10 21.27 3.60
N PRO A 32 -8.88 22.26 2.72
CA PRO A 32 -8.27 22.00 1.42
C PRO A 32 -6.90 21.32 1.50
N ILE A 33 -6.10 21.62 2.53
CA ILE A 33 -4.79 21.00 2.73
C ILE A 33 -4.90 19.51 3.08
N ALA A 34 -5.96 19.09 3.80
CA ALA A 34 -6.21 17.67 4.09
C ALA A 34 -6.40 16.85 2.82
N ARG A 35 -7.09 17.42 1.81
CA ARG A 35 -7.30 16.77 0.50
C ARG A 35 -5.99 16.58 -0.25
N TRP A 36 -5.15 17.61 -0.31
CA TRP A 36 -3.84 17.55 -0.97
C TRP A 36 -2.87 16.58 -0.28
N LEU A 37 -2.85 16.58 1.06
CA LEU A 37 -2.03 15.64 1.83
C LEU A 37 -2.51 14.21 1.66
N THR A 38 -3.83 13.98 1.66
CA THR A 38 -4.41 12.66 1.37
C THR A 38 -4.03 12.19 -0.02
N LEU A 39 -4.18 13.04 -1.04
CA LEU A 39 -3.79 12.71 -2.41
C LEU A 39 -2.30 12.32 -2.49
N ALA A 40 -1.43 13.11 -1.87
CA ALA A 40 0.00 12.84 -1.86
C ALA A 40 0.33 11.50 -1.17
N ALA A 41 -0.25 11.26 0.01
CA ALA A 41 -0.05 10.01 0.74
C ALA A 41 -0.56 8.80 -0.05
N THR A 42 -1.75 8.90 -0.64
CA THR A 42 -2.33 7.84 -1.48
C THR A 42 -1.47 7.55 -2.71
N LEU A 43 -0.99 8.57 -3.42
CA LEU A 43 -0.13 8.38 -4.60
C LEU A 43 1.22 7.72 -4.22
N VAL A 44 1.86 8.17 -3.14
CA VAL A 44 3.13 7.58 -2.67
C VAL A 44 2.94 6.11 -2.28
N CYS A 45 1.90 5.80 -1.50
CA CYS A 45 1.63 4.42 -1.09
C CYS A 45 1.19 3.53 -2.26
N ALA A 46 0.40 4.05 -3.20
CA ALA A 46 0.00 3.33 -4.40
C ALA A 46 1.21 3.02 -5.30
N ALA A 47 2.14 3.96 -5.46
CA ALA A 47 3.39 3.76 -6.17
C ALA A 47 4.26 2.68 -5.48
N ALA A 48 4.38 2.74 -4.16
CA ALA A 48 5.12 1.74 -3.40
C ALA A 48 4.50 0.34 -3.51
N ALA A 49 3.17 0.22 -3.39
CA ALA A 49 2.46 -1.06 -3.53
C ALA A 49 2.59 -1.63 -4.95
N SER A 50 2.50 -0.76 -5.97
CA SER A 50 2.71 -1.12 -7.37
C SER A 50 4.15 -1.61 -7.63
N GLY A 51 5.14 -0.91 -7.08
CA GLY A 51 6.54 -1.33 -7.15
C GLY A 51 6.76 -2.71 -6.50
N LEU A 52 6.20 -2.92 -5.31
CA LEU A 52 6.27 -4.22 -4.63
C LEU A 52 5.61 -5.33 -5.45
N LEU A 53 4.45 -5.06 -6.05
CA LEU A 53 3.72 -6.00 -6.90
C LEU A 53 4.53 -6.39 -8.14
N ILE A 54 5.18 -5.43 -8.81
CA ILE A 54 6.04 -5.69 -9.97
C ILE A 54 7.21 -6.60 -9.56
N VAL A 55 7.90 -6.26 -8.46
CA VAL A 55 9.04 -7.07 -7.98
C VAL A 55 8.59 -8.47 -7.56
N ALA A 56 7.41 -8.62 -6.95
CA ALA A 56 6.89 -9.91 -6.51
C ALA A 56 6.61 -10.85 -7.69
N ARG A 57 6.06 -10.30 -8.79
CA ARG A 57 5.79 -11.06 -10.01
C ARG A 57 7.05 -11.47 -10.76
N GLN A 58 8.13 -10.70 -10.65
CA GLN A 58 9.41 -11.00 -11.30
C GLN A 58 10.24 -12.07 -10.57
N LYS A 59 9.91 -12.39 -9.31
CA LYS A 59 10.76 -13.21 -8.43
C LYS A 59 10.59 -14.73 -8.58
N SER A 60 9.88 -15.20 -9.61
CA SER A 60 9.49 -16.60 -9.77
C SER A 60 10.61 -17.44 -10.42
N ALA A 61 11.57 -17.92 -9.61
CA ALA A 61 12.61 -18.89 -10.05
C ALA A 61 13.22 -19.70 -8.87
N GLY A 62 12.52 -19.78 -7.73
CA GLY A 62 13.04 -20.39 -6.50
C GLY A 62 12.41 -21.76 -6.17
N SER A 63 12.65 -22.23 -4.94
CA SER A 63 12.00 -23.42 -4.38
C SER A 63 10.47 -23.27 -4.31
N ASP A 64 9.73 -24.36 -4.12
CA ASP A 64 8.26 -24.32 -3.96
C ASP A 64 7.81 -23.35 -2.86
N THR A 65 8.56 -23.29 -1.75
CA THR A 65 8.30 -22.34 -0.66
C THR A 65 8.50 -20.90 -1.09
N ASP A 66 9.53 -20.61 -1.89
CA ASP A 66 9.77 -19.26 -2.41
C ASP A 66 8.66 -18.83 -3.37
N ASN A 67 8.17 -19.75 -4.20
CA ASN A 67 7.07 -19.50 -5.13
C ASN A 67 5.76 -19.24 -4.36
N TRP A 68 5.48 -20.01 -3.30
CA TRP A 68 4.33 -19.76 -2.42
C TRP A 68 4.41 -18.39 -1.73
N LEU A 69 5.59 -18.03 -1.21
CA LEU A 69 5.81 -16.70 -0.61
C LEU A 69 5.65 -15.58 -1.64
N ALA A 70 6.11 -15.77 -2.89
CA ALA A 70 5.94 -14.79 -3.96
C ALA A 70 4.46 -14.61 -4.35
N GLN A 71 3.68 -15.69 -4.38
CA GLN A 71 2.22 -15.63 -4.62
C GLN A 71 1.51 -14.85 -3.52
N LEU A 72 1.80 -15.13 -2.25
CA LEU A 72 1.20 -14.38 -1.14
C LEU A 72 1.66 -12.91 -1.11
N SER A 73 2.93 -12.65 -1.39
CA SER A 73 3.43 -11.27 -1.52
C SER A 73 2.69 -10.51 -2.61
N THR A 74 2.42 -11.17 -3.75
CA THR A 74 1.63 -10.61 -4.85
C THR A 74 0.18 -10.33 -4.41
N LEU A 75 -0.45 -11.26 -3.69
CA LEU A 75 -1.80 -11.10 -3.16
C LEU A 75 -1.89 -9.92 -2.19
N PHE A 76 -0.96 -9.82 -1.24
CA PHE A 76 -0.95 -8.72 -0.27
C PHE A 76 -0.58 -7.37 -0.88
N ALA A 77 0.34 -7.34 -1.86
CA ALA A 77 0.64 -6.12 -2.60
C ALA A 77 -0.56 -5.63 -3.41
N GLY A 78 -1.24 -6.53 -4.11
CA GLY A 78 -2.45 -6.22 -4.87
C GLY A 78 -3.60 -5.77 -3.98
N GLY A 79 -3.85 -6.49 -2.88
CA GLY A 79 -4.85 -6.11 -1.89
C GLY A 79 -4.56 -4.75 -1.25
N ALA A 80 -3.30 -4.48 -0.91
CA ALA A 80 -2.88 -3.17 -0.40
C ALA A 80 -3.10 -2.05 -1.40
N LEU A 81 -2.78 -2.25 -2.68
CA LEU A 81 -3.01 -1.26 -3.73
C LEU A 81 -4.50 -0.90 -3.84
N ILE A 82 -5.38 -1.92 -3.89
CA ILE A 82 -6.83 -1.71 -3.94
C ILE A 82 -7.30 -0.94 -2.70
N ALA A 83 -6.86 -1.36 -1.51
CA ALA A 83 -7.25 -0.73 -0.26
C ALA A 83 -6.79 0.72 -0.15
N VAL A 84 -5.55 1.04 -0.57
CA VAL A 84 -4.99 2.40 -0.58
C VAL A 84 -5.82 3.31 -1.49
N LEU A 85 -6.09 2.87 -2.72
CA LEU A 85 -6.89 3.64 -3.67
C LEU A 85 -8.32 3.87 -3.18
N TRP A 86 -8.94 2.82 -2.63
CA TRP A 86 -10.29 2.89 -2.08
C TRP A 86 -10.37 3.83 -0.88
N GLN A 87 -9.41 3.78 0.05
CA GLN A 87 -9.39 4.62 1.24
C GLN A 87 -9.10 6.10 0.93
N GLY A 88 -8.27 6.38 -0.08
CA GLY A 88 -7.99 7.75 -0.49
C GLY A 88 -9.16 8.42 -1.21
N LEU A 89 -10.01 7.64 -1.88
CA LEU A 89 -11.06 8.14 -2.77
C LEU A 89 -12.08 9.07 -2.08
N PRO A 90 -12.68 8.73 -0.91
CA PRO A 90 -13.66 9.60 -0.26
C PRO A 90 -13.15 11.00 0.05
N ALA A 91 -11.87 11.12 0.46
CA ALA A 91 -11.26 12.42 0.78
C ALA A 91 -11.07 13.33 -0.45
N LEU A 92 -11.15 12.77 -1.66
CA LEU A 92 -11.02 13.52 -2.91
C LEU A 92 -12.36 13.93 -3.52
N ILE A 93 -13.43 13.21 -3.18
CA ILE A 93 -14.77 13.42 -3.74
C ILE A 93 -15.65 14.27 -2.80
N ILE A 94 -15.44 14.16 -1.48
CA ILE A 94 -16.23 14.81 -0.43
C ILE A 94 -15.53 16.08 0.05
#